data_AF-A0A955YVF0-F1
#
_entry.id   AF-A0A955YVF0-F1
#
_cell.length_a   1.000
_cell.length_b   1.000
_cell.length_c   1.000
_cell.angle_alpha   90.00
_cell.angle_beta   90.00
_cell.angle_gamma   90.00
#
_symmetry.space_group_name_H-M   'P 1'
#
loop_
_entity.id
_entity.type
_entity.pdbx_description
1 polymer ?
#
loop_
_entity_poly.entity_id
_entity_poly.type
_entity_poly.pdbx_seq_one_letter_code
_entity_poly.pdbx_strand_id
1 'polypeptide(L)' 'MLDLRARTDSRWTEVVLADLDKFLLDHASCERKASATALSLVCHYPDRPELVRAMIDLAREEPEHFTQTYEHLAR' A
#
# COMPACT_ATOMS: atom_id res chain seq x y z
N MET A 1 6.48 14.05 -6.03
CA MET A 1 5.05 13.95 -5.68
C MET A 1 4.27 13.76 -6.98
N LEU A 2 3.33 12.81 -7.03
CA LEU A 2 2.58 12.52 -8.26
C LEU A 2 1.63 13.67 -8.62
N ASP A 3 1.43 13.92 -9.91
CA ASP A 3 0.48 14.92 -10.42
C ASP A 3 -0.91 14.31 -10.57
N LEU A 4 -1.71 14.38 -9.49
CA LEU A 4 -3.05 13.81 -9.45
C LEU A 4 -4.04 14.72 -10.19
N ARG A 5 -4.93 14.12 -11.00
CA ARG A 5 -5.92 14.86 -11.81
C ARG A 5 -6.96 15.63 -11.00
N ALA A 6 -7.19 15.24 -9.75
CA ALA A 6 -8.17 15.85 -8.87
C ALA A 6 -7.76 15.67 -7.40
N ARG A 7 -8.32 16.51 -6.54
CA ARG A 7 -8.19 16.39 -5.08
C ARG A 7 -9.20 15.37 -4.54
N THR A 8 -8.87 14.71 -3.43
CA THR A 8 -9.81 13.88 -2.68
C THR A 8 -10.97 14.75 -2.19
N ASP A 9 -12.20 14.28 -2.39
CA ASP A 9 -13.41 14.93 -1.87
C ASP A 9 -13.40 14.93 -0.33
N SER A 10 -13.72 16.06 0.30
CA SER A 10 -13.68 16.18 1.77
C SER A 10 -14.64 15.20 2.47
N ARG A 11 -15.72 14.80 1.80
CA ARG A 11 -16.66 13.78 2.30
C ARG A 11 -16.00 12.43 2.51
N TRP A 12 -14.93 12.13 1.78
CA TRP A 12 -14.18 10.89 1.98
C TRP A 12 -13.61 10.80 3.40
N THR A 13 -13.08 11.91 3.92
CA THR A 13 -12.56 11.96 5.29
C THR A 13 -13.67 11.75 6.32
N GLU A 14 -14.85 12.33 6.10
CA GLU A 14 -16.02 12.10 6.96
C GLU A 14 -16.40 10.61 7.02
N VAL A 15 -16.41 9.92 5.87
CA VAL A 15 -16.70 8.49 5.79
C VAL A 15 -15.64 7.64 6.49
N VAL A 16 -14.36 7.98 6.33
CA VAL A 16 -13.26 7.26 7.00
C VAL A 16 -13.32 7.42 8.51
N LEU A 17 -13.60 8.63 9.01
CA LEU A 17 -13.68 8.90 10.44
C LEU A 17 -14.92 8.28 11.10
N ALA A 18 -15.97 7.98 10.32
CA ALA A 18 -17.16 7.31 10.83
C ALA A 18 -16.92 5.81 11.14
N ASP A 19 -15.94 5.18 10.51
CA ASP A 19 -15.56 3.77 10.72
C ASP A 19 -14.07 3.56 10.40
N LEU A 20 -13.22 4.00 11.33
CA LEU A 20 -11.77 4.01 11.13
C LEU A 20 -11.19 2.58 11.08
N ASP A 21 -11.73 1.65 11.86
CA ASP A 21 -11.24 0.26 11.91
C ASP A 21 -11.45 -0.43 10.55
N LYS A 22 -12.61 -0.23 9.92
CA LYS A 22 -12.87 -0.75 8.58
C LYS A 22 -11.90 -0.16 7.55
N PHE A 23 -11.61 1.13 7.66
CA PHE A 23 -10.61 1.78 6.80
C PHE A 23 -9.21 1.19 7.01
N LEU A 24 -8.77 1.03 8.27
CA LEU A 24 -7.46 0.47 8.59
C LEU A 24 -7.32 -0.98 8.13
N LEU A 25 -8.39 -1.78 8.19
CA LEU A 25 -8.41 -3.14 7.64
C LEU A 25 -8.21 -3.16 6.12
N ASP A 26 -8.86 -2.26 5.39
CA ASP A 26 -8.67 -2.13 3.94
C ASP A 26 -7.27 -1.59 3.60
N HIS A 27 -6.76 -0.63 4.38
CA HIS A 27 -5.41 -0.10 4.25
C HIS A 27 -4.36 -1.19 4.43
N ALA A 28 -4.48 -2.01 5.48
CA ALA A 28 -3.59 -3.17 5.68
C ALA A 28 -3.64 -4.16 4.50
N SER A 29 -4.82 -4.35 3.89
CA SER A 29 -4.94 -5.14 2.66
C SER A 29 -4.19 -4.50 1.48
N CYS A 30 -4.22 -3.16 1.37
CA CYS A 30 -3.48 -2.41 0.36
C CYS A 30 -1.97 -2.62 0.46
N GLU A 31 -1.40 -2.55 1.66
CA GLU A 31 0.05 -2.79 1.88
C GLU A 31 0.47 -4.19 1.43
N ARG A 32 -0.31 -5.22 1.81
CA ARG A 32 -0.06 -6.59 1.36
C ARG A 32 -0.15 -6.74 -0.17
N LYS A 33 -1.15 -6.10 -0.79
CA LYS A 33 -1.34 -6.12 -2.25
C LYS A 33 -0.20 -5.39 -2.98
N ALA A 34 0.33 -4.32 -2.39
CA ALA A 34 1.48 -3.59 -2.94
C ALA A 34 2.73 -4.49 -2.98
N SER A 35 3.07 -5.15 -1.85
CA SER A 35 4.18 -6.12 -1.80
C SER A 35 4.00 -7.25 -2.82
N ALA A 36 2.81 -7.86 -2.87
CA ALA A 36 2.51 -8.95 -3.81
C ALA A 36 2.60 -8.49 -5.28
N THR A 37 2.17 -7.27 -5.59
CA THR A 37 2.26 -6.69 -6.93
C THR A 37 3.72 -6.44 -7.32
N ALA A 38 4.52 -5.92 -6.39
CA ALA A 38 5.95 -5.71 -6.61
C ALA A 38 6.68 -7.04 -6.93
N LEU A 39 6.43 -8.10 -6.15
CA LEU A 39 6.99 -9.42 -6.43
C LEU A 39 6.48 -10.02 -7.75
N SER A 40 5.21 -9.79 -8.10
CA SER A 40 4.68 -10.18 -9.40
C SER A 40 5.46 -9.50 -10.54
N LEU A 41 5.76 -8.20 -10.43
CA LEU A 41 6.54 -7.48 -11.44
C LEU A 41 7.98 -8.02 -11.56
N VAL A 42 8.61 -8.42 -10.46
CA VAL A 42 9.93 -9.10 -10.49
C VAL A 42 9.89 -10.37 -11.32
N CYS A 43 8.86 -11.20 -11.12
CA CYS A 43 8.68 -12.45 -11.87
C CYS A 43 8.37 -12.22 -13.36
N HIS A 44 7.58 -11.19 -13.68
CA HIS A 44 7.15 -10.91 -15.06
C HIS A 44 8.23 -10.23 -15.92
N TYR A 45 9.14 -9.47 -15.30
CA TYR A 45 10.14 -8.67 -16.01
C TYR A 45 11.58 -8.94 -15.51
N PRO A 46 12.06 -10.20 -15.56
CA PRO A 46 13.38 -10.56 -15.03
C PRO A 46 14.54 -9.92 -15.81
N ASP A 47 14.29 -9.47 -17.03
CA ASP A 47 15.25 -8.81 -17.94
C ASP A 47 15.41 -7.30 -17.67
N ARG A 48 14.66 -6.73 -16.71
CA ARG A 48 14.69 -5.31 -16.37
C ARG A 48 15.33 -5.08 -14.99
N PRO A 49 16.67 -5.08 -14.86
CA PRO A 49 17.36 -5.10 -13.57
C PRO A 49 17.06 -3.88 -12.69
N GLU A 50 16.85 -2.70 -13.27
CA GLU A 50 16.48 -1.50 -12.52
C GLU A 50 15.08 -1.62 -11.91
N LEU A 51 14.11 -2.13 -12.68
CA LEU A 51 12.76 -2.40 -12.20
C LEU A 51 12.79 -3.48 -11.10
N VAL A 52 13.51 -4.59 -11.34
CA VAL A 52 13.63 -5.68 -10.38
C VAL A 52 14.17 -5.19 -9.04
N ARG A 53 15.24 -4.39 -9.06
CA ARG A 53 15.81 -3.82 -7.82
C ARG A 53 14.80 -2.94 -7.10
N ALA A 54 14.16 -2.01 -7.80
CA ALA A 54 13.17 -1.12 -7.22
C ALA A 54 11.95 -1.88 -6.63
N MET A 55 11.49 -2.94 -7.30
CA MET A 55 10.37 -3.75 -6.83
C MET A 55 10.75 -4.67 -5.66
N ILE A 56 11.98 -5.17 -5.60
CA ILE A 56 12.46 -5.91 -4.41
C ILE A 56 12.49 -4.99 -3.20
N ASP A 57 12.99 -3.77 -3.35
CA ASP A 57 13.03 -2.80 -2.24
C ASP A 57 11.61 -2.44 -1.78
N LEU A 58 10.70 -2.16 -2.72
CA LEU A 58 9.28 -1.93 -2.43
C LEU A 58 8.66 -3.12 -1.70
N ALA A 59 8.84 -4.35 -2.20
CA ALA A 59 8.26 -5.55 -1.62
C ALA A 59 8.72 -5.81 -0.16
N ARG A 60 9.88 -5.28 0.23
CA ARG A 60 10.43 -5.37 1.58
C ARG A 60 9.89 -4.29 2.52
N GLU A 61 9.57 -3.10 2.01
CA GLU A 61 9.04 -1.98 2.78
C GLU A 61 7.58 -2.19 3.20
N GLU A 62 6.72 -2.63 2.28
CA GLU A 62 5.27 -2.71 2.54
C GLU A 62 4.86 -3.67 3.68
N PRO A 63 5.55 -4.80 3.96
CA PRO A 63 5.30 -5.59 5.17
C PRO A 63 5.52 -4.81 6.49
N GLU A 64 6.43 -3.84 6.50
CA GLU A 64 6.63 -2.96 7.67
C GLU A 64 5.42 -2.01 7.82
N HIS A 65 4.92 -1.42 6.73
CA HIS A 65 3.67 -0.64 6.72
C HIS A 65 2.44 -1.45 7.15
N PHE A 66 2.35 -2.70 6.69
CA PHE A 66 1.30 -3.64 7.13
C PHE A 66 1.35 -3.85 8.64
N THR A 67 2.54 -4.08 9.20
CA THR A 67 2.73 -4.29 10.64
C THR A 67 2.28 -3.07 11.43
N GLN A 68 2.70 -1.86 11.01
CA GLN A 68 2.27 -0.61 11.64
C GLN A 68 0.74 -0.45 11.63
N THR A 69 0.10 -0.71 10.49
CA THR A 69 -1.37 -0.62 10.37
C THR A 69 -2.07 -1.65 11.26
N TYR A 70 -1.55 -2.89 11.32
CA TYR A 70 -2.10 -3.94 12.16
C TYR A 70 -1.97 -3.63 13.66
N GLU A 71 -0.86 -3.03 14.08
CA GLU A 71 -0.68 -2.57 15.46
C GLU A 71 -1.64 -1.45 15.85
N HIS A 72 -2.12 -0.64 14.90
CA HIS A 72 -3.17 0.35 15.16
C HIS A 72 -4.54 -0.30 15.38
N LEU A 73 -4.85 -1.38 14.65
CA LEU A 73 -6.08 -2.17 14.81
C LEU A 73 -6.13 -3.01 16.08
N ALA A 74 -4.97 -3.43 16.60
CA ALA A 74 -4.86 -4.31 17.76
C ALA A 74 -4.85 -3.57 19.11
N ARG A 75 -4.99 -2.25 19.12
CA ARG A 75 -5.07 -1.40 20.32
C ARG A 75 -6.49 -1.27 20.82
#